data_AF-A0A530C2D2-F1
#
_entry.id   AF-A0A530C2D2-F1
#
_cell.length_a   1.000
_cell.length_b   1.000
_cell.length_c   1.000
_cell.angle_alpha   90.00
_cell.angle_beta   90.00
_cell.angle_gamma   90.00
#
_symmetry.space_group_name_H-M   'P 1'
#
loop_
_entity.id
_entity.type
_entity.pdbx_description
1 polymer ?
#
loop_
_entity_poly.entity_id
_entity_poly.type
_entity_poly.pdbx_seq_one_letter_code
_entity_poly.pdbx_strand_id
1 'polypeptide(L)'
;MNANPPLPQFGRVALRGGLVTAGAQGFKMVIQFLSVIILARLLLPEDFGLVASVGPIVAFVGLLQNLGLQQALVQRKDISDRQLNQVFWISALVGLGSAVVVAALAPAIAGFYGDQRMLGITVASALPLLLGSIAAVPLALMNRHLQFGQLAFNDVITAAAGLVAAAIAAWAGMGYWSLVLGPAVAAVVALGAAWLVVRWTPSRPDFRVESEILSFGANLTGFNLVNFFSRNLDNILIGKYSGAIELGYYDRAYKLLLFPLQNITQPLTRVMVPLLSRIHEDKVRFRDLYVRTNWMLAAVTMPGIAALTLTSEQVVALLFGPRWTAVAPIFAWLGIASLMQSVSSTTGWIFICQGKTKAMFQWGAYSSLTTVASFVVGLHWGAVGVAAAYAISGYVLRVPVLAVMIHRVGPVTAGDFLIMQGLFILSSLLAWLAYLGLPASLTGQSDLLAVVLALCLDYGLAFVLMAIFPQPRRILLTTLANIARNLR
;
A
#
# COMPACT_ATOMS: atom_id res chain seq x y z
N MET A 1 4.28 -5.08 -43.63
CA MET A 1 5.73 -5.08 -43.93
C MET A 1 6.47 -4.85 -42.64
N ASN A 2 7.21 -5.88 -42.22
CA ASN A 2 7.83 -6.03 -40.91
C ASN A 2 9.19 -5.35 -40.89
N ALA A 3 9.40 -4.45 -39.94
CA ALA A 3 10.72 -4.16 -39.40
C ALA A 3 10.56 -4.00 -37.89
N ASN A 4 10.73 -5.09 -37.15
CA ASN A 4 11.03 -4.97 -35.72
C ASN A 4 12.33 -4.15 -35.63
N PRO A 5 12.34 -3.01 -34.92
CA PRO A 5 13.53 -2.19 -34.80
C PRO A 5 14.66 -2.98 -34.12
N PRO A 6 15.94 -2.66 -34.41
CA PRO A 6 17.07 -3.43 -33.90
C PRO A 6 17.20 -3.32 -32.37
N LEU A 7 17.57 -4.44 -31.74
CA LEU A 7 17.72 -4.67 -30.28
C LEU A 7 18.42 -3.57 -29.45
N PRO A 8 19.39 -2.76 -29.95
CA PRO A 8 20.00 -1.67 -29.18
C PRO A 8 19.05 -0.49 -28.86
N GLN A 9 17.97 -0.29 -29.63
CA GLN A 9 17.00 0.79 -29.39
C GLN A 9 16.07 0.51 -28.21
N PHE A 10 15.77 -0.77 -27.93
CA PHE A 10 14.94 -1.17 -26.80
C PHE A 10 15.56 -0.79 -25.45
N GLY A 11 16.90 -0.86 -25.32
CA GLY A 11 17.59 -0.50 -24.08
C GLY A 11 17.42 0.97 -23.70
N ARG A 12 17.59 1.90 -24.65
CA ARG A 12 17.44 3.35 -24.39
C ARG A 12 15.99 3.79 -24.23
N VAL A 13 15.04 3.21 -24.97
CA VAL A 13 13.61 3.49 -24.83
C VAL A 13 13.06 2.93 -23.52
N ALA A 14 13.48 1.72 -23.12
CA ALA A 14 13.13 1.14 -21.83
C ALA A 14 13.77 1.91 -20.65
N LEU A 15 15.02 2.36 -20.77
CA LEU A 15 15.68 3.20 -19.76
C LEU A 15 15.02 4.57 -19.60
N ARG A 16 14.72 5.27 -20.70
CA ARG A 16 14.00 6.55 -20.66
C ARG A 16 12.57 6.37 -20.15
N GLY A 17 11.87 5.33 -20.60
CA GLY A 17 10.54 4.99 -20.09
C GLY A 17 10.56 4.65 -18.59
N GLY A 18 11.59 3.94 -18.11
CA GLY A 18 11.79 3.63 -16.70
C GLY A 18 12.02 4.87 -15.84
N LEU A 19 12.89 5.80 -16.28
CA LEU A 19 13.14 7.06 -15.57
C LEU A 19 11.90 7.96 -15.52
N VAL A 20 11.16 8.08 -16.64
CA VAL A 20 9.91 8.85 -16.69
C VAL A 20 8.86 8.24 -15.77
N THR A 21 8.74 6.91 -15.76
CA THR A 21 7.78 6.21 -14.89
C THR A 21 8.15 6.36 -13.41
N ALA A 22 9.44 6.29 -13.08
CA ALA A 22 9.92 6.49 -11.71
C ALA A 22 9.69 7.94 -11.22
N GLY A 23 10.00 8.93 -12.07
CA GLY A 23 9.75 10.35 -11.77
C GLY A 23 8.27 10.66 -11.60
N ALA A 24 7.42 10.13 -12.49
CA ALA A 24 5.97 10.28 -12.39
C ALA A 24 5.39 9.58 -11.16
N GLN A 25 5.88 8.40 -10.79
CA GLN A 25 5.48 7.72 -9.57
C GLN A 25 5.86 8.54 -8.33
N GLY A 26 7.07 9.11 -8.29
CA GLY A 26 7.48 10.02 -7.22
C GLY A 26 6.58 11.26 -7.13
N PHE A 27 6.25 11.87 -8.27
CA PHE A 27 5.35 13.01 -8.33
C PHE A 27 3.91 12.66 -7.87
N LYS A 28 3.40 11.49 -8.28
CA LYS A 28 2.11 10.95 -7.82
C LYS A 28 2.10 10.73 -6.31
N MET A 29 3.18 10.18 -5.74
CA MET A 29 3.30 10.02 -4.28
C MET A 29 3.25 11.37 -3.57
N VAL A 30 3.92 12.40 -4.12
CA VAL A 30 3.86 13.78 -3.58
C VAL A 30 2.43 14.32 -3.63
N ILE A 31 1.73 14.19 -4.76
CA ILE A 31 0.32 14.61 -4.88
C ILE A 31 -0.55 13.89 -3.83
N GLN A 32 -0.38 12.57 -3.67
CA GLN A 32 -1.16 11.78 -2.72
C GLN A 32 -0.86 12.17 -1.26
N PHE A 33 0.40 12.44 -0.94
CA PHE A 33 0.80 12.91 0.38
C PHE A 33 0.24 14.31 0.68
N LEU A 34 0.36 15.24 -0.28
CA LEU A 34 -0.24 16.57 -0.17
C LEU A 34 -1.77 16.49 -0.06
N SER A 35 -2.41 15.58 -0.79
CA SER A 35 -3.86 15.35 -0.69
C SER A 35 -4.28 14.95 0.72
N VAL A 36 -3.53 14.04 1.36
CA VAL A 36 -3.80 13.64 2.75
C VAL A 36 -3.70 14.84 3.69
N ILE A 37 -2.68 15.69 3.54
CA ILE A 37 -2.45 16.87 4.39
C ILE A 37 -3.50 17.95 4.16
N ILE A 38 -3.70 18.35 2.90
CA ILE A 38 -4.61 19.44 2.51
C ILE A 38 -6.03 19.09 2.95
N LEU A 39 -6.51 17.88 2.63
CA LEU A 39 -7.87 17.47 2.98
C LEU A 39 -8.03 17.28 4.49
N ALA A 40 -7.02 16.78 5.21
CA ALA A 40 -7.07 16.70 6.68
C ALA A 40 -7.18 18.09 7.33
N ARG A 41 -6.54 19.12 6.76
CA ARG A 41 -6.66 20.49 7.28
C ARG A 41 -8.01 21.14 6.99
N LEU A 42 -8.66 20.78 5.88
CA LEU A 42 -9.94 21.34 5.46
C LEU A 42 -11.15 20.63 6.11
N LEU A 43 -11.07 19.32 6.33
CA LEU A 43 -12.21 18.49 6.73
C LEU A 43 -12.15 18.08 8.20
N LEU A 44 -13.27 17.55 8.70
CA LEU A 44 -13.39 17.02 10.06
C LEU A 44 -13.02 15.53 10.10
N PRO A 45 -12.55 15.01 11.25
CA PRO A 45 -12.30 13.58 11.43
C PRO A 45 -13.51 12.70 11.08
N GLU A 46 -14.72 13.16 11.43
CA GLU A 46 -15.97 12.47 11.10
C GLU A 46 -16.14 12.24 9.59
N ASP A 47 -15.83 13.22 8.76
CA ASP A 47 -15.95 13.12 7.30
C ASP A 47 -15.10 11.97 6.74
N PHE A 48 -13.87 11.84 7.26
CA PHE A 48 -12.97 10.75 6.91
C PHE A 48 -13.48 9.41 7.42
N GLY A 49 -14.01 9.38 8.65
CA GLY A 49 -14.61 8.20 9.24
C GLY A 49 -15.76 7.62 8.43
N LEU A 50 -16.67 8.48 7.97
CA LEU A 50 -17.82 8.07 7.15
C LEU A 50 -17.36 7.38 5.86
N VAL A 51 -16.41 8.00 5.14
CA VAL A 51 -15.89 7.42 3.88
C VAL A 51 -15.02 6.18 4.15
N ALA A 52 -14.22 6.18 5.21
CA ALA A 52 -13.42 5.02 5.61
C ALA A 52 -14.29 3.82 6.03
N SER A 53 -15.50 4.05 6.57
CA SER A 53 -16.45 2.98 6.92
C SER A 53 -16.96 2.21 5.70
N VAL A 54 -17.14 2.93 4.58
CA VAL A 54 -17.64 2.37 3.31
C VAL A 54 -16.50 1.77 2.48
N GLY A 55 -15.28 2.29 2.62
CA GLY A 55 -14.09 1.90 1.87
C GLY A 55 -13.84 0.39 1.77
N PRO A 56 -13.82 -0.38 2.88
CA PRO A 56 -13.68 -1.83 2.85
C PRO A 56 -14.69 -2.55 1.97
N ILE A 57 -15.94 -2.11 1.94
CA ILE A 57 -17.01 -2.77 1.19
C ILE A 57 -16.83 -2.51 -0.30
N VAL A 58 -16.54 -1.26 -0.67
CA VAL A 58 -16.25 -0.87 -2.06
C VAL A 58 -15.00 -1.58 -2.57
N ALA A 59 -13.94 -1.64 -1.76
CA ALA A 59 -12.70 -2.32 -2.12
C ALA A 59 -12.87 -3.85 -2.22
N PHE A 60 -13.74 -4.45 -1.39
CA PHE A 60 -14.11 -5.86 -1.49
C PHE A 60 -14.77 -6.16 -2.84
N VAL A 61 -15.77 -5.38 -3.23
CA VAL A 61 -16.45 -5.56 -4.51
C VAL A 61 -15.49 -5.28 -5.68
N GLY A 62 -14.64 -4.26 -5.59
CA GLY A 62 -13.62 -3.96 -6.59
C GLY A 62 -12.58 -5.07 -6.77
N LEU A 63 -12.31 -5.86 -5.72
CA LEU A 63 -11.45 -7.04 -5.81
C LEU A 63 -12.04 -8.12 -6.73
N LEU A 64 -13.37 -8.24 -6.75
CA LEU A 64 -14.10 -9.14 -7.64
C LEU A 64 -14.18 -8.64 -9.09
N GLN A 65 -13.84 -7.37 -9.37
CA GLN A 65 -13.80 -6.84 -10.74
C GLN A 65 -12.50 -7.15 -11.47
N ASN A 66 -11.38 -7.10 -10.76
CA ASN A 66 -10.03 -7.22 -11.32
C ASN A 66 -9.61 -8.67 -11.61
N LEU A 67 -10.56 -9.56 -11.93
CA LEU A 67 -10.39 -11.02 -12.07
C LEU A 67 -9.61 -11.40 -13.33
N GLY A 68 -8.33 -11.05 -13.40
CA GLY A 68 -7.38 -11.54 -14.39
C GLY A 68 -7.58 -11.05 -15.83
N LEU A 69 -8.70 -10.37 -16.13
CA LEU A 69 -9.04 -9.89 -17.48
C LEU A 69 -7.97 -8.96 -18.06
N GLN A 70 -7.47 -8.00 -17.26
CA GLN A 70 -6.38 -7.11 -17.68
C GLN A 70 -5.06 -7.87 -17.88
N GLN A 71 -4.78 -8.86 -17.04
CA GLN A 71 -3.54 -9.63 -17.12
C GLN A 71 -3.54 -10.59 -18.32
N ALA A 72 -4.71 -11.15 -18.66
CA ALA A 72 -4.92 -11.95 -19.86
C ALA A 72 -4.68 -11.13 -21.14
N LEU A 73 -5.13 -9.86 -21.18
CA LEU A 73 -4.88 -8.95 -22.30
C LEU A 73 -3.40 -8.59 -22.48
N VAL A 74 -2.65 -8.46 -21.38
CA VAL A 74 -1.22 -8.12 -21.44
C VAL A 74 -0.37 -9.34 -21.82
N GLN A 75 -0.75 -10.55 -21.40
CA GLN A 75 0.07 -11.76 -21.60
C GLN A 75 -0.11 -12.45 -22.95
N ARG A 76 -1.31 -12.39 -23.58
CA ARG A 76 -1.53 -13.08 -24.86
C ARG A 76 -0.72 -12.43 -26.00
N LYS A 77 0.05 -13.21 -26.76
CA LYS A 77 0.88 -12.68 -27.86
C LYS A 77 0.04 -12.08 -28.99
N ASP A 78 -1.04 -12.75 -29.38
CA ASP A 78 -1.96 -12.30 -30.43
C ASP A 78 -3.36 -12.14 -29.84
N ILE A 79 -3.95 -10.96 -30.03
CA ILE A 79 -5.31 -10.65 -29.60
C ILE A 79 -6.03 -10.02 -30.78
N SER A 80 -7.15 -10.61 -31.17
CA SER A 80 -8.02 -10.05 -32.21
C SER A 80 -8.86 -8.87 -31.67
N ASP A 81 -9.26 -7.95 -32.54
CA ASP A 81 -10.20 -6.87 -32.18
C ASP A 81 -11.51 -7.40 -31.59
N ARG A 82 -11.94 -8.58 -32.04
CA ARG A 82 -13.10 -9.29 -31.47
C ARG A 82 -12.89 -9.65 -30.01
N GLN A 83 -11.72 -10.19 -29.65
CA GLN A 83 -11.40 -10.54 -28.27
C GLN A 83 -11.24 -9.28 -27.40
N LEU A 84 -10.66 -8.20 -27.91
CA LEU A 84 -10.63 -6.91 -27.20
C LEU A 84 -12.05 -6.41 -26.89
N ASN A 85 -12.93 -6.49 -27.89
CA ASN A 85 -14.32 -6.08 -27.74
C ASN A 85 -15.07 -6.96 -26.72
N GLN A 86 -14.86 -8.28 -26.75
CA GLN A 86 -15.44 -9.19 -25.76
C GLN A 86 -14.98 -8.86 -24.35
N VAL A 87 -13.66 -8.71 -24.14
CA VAL A 87 -13.11 -8.38 -22.83
C VAL A 87 -13.62 -7.02 -22.34
N PHE A 88 -13.79 -6.04 -23.22
CA PHE A 88 -14.38 -4.75 -22.87
C PHE A 88 -15.82 -4.88 -22.37
N TRP A 89 -16.69 -5.54 -23.13
CA TRP A 89 -18.11 -5.66 -22.75
C TRP A 89 -18.31 -6.52 -21.50
N ILE A 90 -17.51 -7.57 -21.33
CA ILE A 90 -17.49 -8.37 -20.09
C ILE A 90 -17.02 -7.51 -18.92
N SER A 91 -15.95 -6.73 -19.07
CA SER A 91 -15.44 -5.85 -18.01
C SER A 91 -16.47 -4.78 -17.65
N ALA A 92 -17.11 -4.16 -18.64
CA ALA A 92 -18.16 -3.17 -18.43
C ALA A 92 -19.39 -3.77 -17.72
N LEU A 93 -19.80 -4.99 -18.08
CA LEU A 93 -20.90 -5.70 -17.42
C LEU A 93 -20.57 -6.06 -15.97
N VAL A 94 -19.36 -6.56 -15.71
CA VAL A 94 -18.87 -6.83 -14.34
C VAL A 94 -18.79 -5.54 -13.53
N GLY A 95 -18.33 -4.45 -14.16
CA GLY A 95 -18.30 -3.11 -13.60
C GLY A 95 -19.67 -2.61 -13.17
N LEU A 96 -20.65 -2.73 -14.07
CA LEU A 96 -22.04 -2.35 -13.83
C LEU A 96 -22.69 -3.22 -12.75
N GLY A 97 -22.53 -4.54 -12.83
CA GLY A 97 -23.06 -5.46 -11.84
C GLY A 97 -22.51 -5.18 -10.44
N SER A 98 -21.20 -4.92 -10.34
CA SER A 98 -20.56 -4.52 -9.09
C SER A 98 -21.09 -3.19 -8.56
N ALA A 99 -21.28 -2.19 -9.43
CA ALA A 99 -21.83 -0.90 -9.03
C ALA A 99 -23.26 -1.03 -8.51
N VAL A 100 -24.09 -1.86 -9.17
CA VAL A 100 -25.45 -2.19 -8.73
C VAL A 100 -25.42 -2.92 -7.39
N VAL A 101 -24.53 -3.89 -7.20
CA VAL A 101 -24.37 -4.60 -5.92
C VAL A 101 -24.01 -3.63 -4.80
N VAL A 102 -23.04 -2.74 -5.00
CA VAL A 102 -22.66 -1.73 -3.99
C VAL A 102 -23.82 -0.79 -3.67
N ALA A 103 -24.54 -0.31 -4.69
CA ALA A 103 -25.71 0.55 -4.49
C ALA A 103 -26.85 -0.18 -3.76
N ALA A 104 -27.10 -1.45 -4.09
CA ALA A 104 -28.11 -2.28 -3.43
C ALA A 104 -27.75 -2.62 -1.97
N LEU A 105 -26.46 -2.71 -1.64
CA LEU A 105 -25.99 -2.89 -0.27
C LEU A 105 -26.08 -1.61 0.58
N ALA A 106 -26.26 -0.44 -0.03
CA ALA A 106 -26.25 0.84 0.69
C ALA A 106 -27.24 0.91 1.87
N PRO A 107 -28.51 0.45 1.75
CA PRO A 107 -29.44 0.45 2.89
C PRO A 107 -29.02 -0.48 4.02
N ALA A 108 -28.47 -1.65 3.69
CA ALA A 108 -27.95 -2.57 4.69
C ALA A 108 -26.75 -1.98 5.43
N ILE A 109 -25.88 -1.26 4.73
CA ILE A 109 -24.71 -0.57 5.30
C ILE A 109 -25.14 0.59 6.20
N ALA A 110 -26.08 1.41 5.75
CA ALA A 110 -26.64 2.49 6.55
C ALA A 110 -27.32 1.97 7.82
N GLY A 111 -28.08 0.87 7.72
CA GLY A 111 -28.65 0.19 8.88
C GLY A 111 -27.61 -0.43 9.80
N PHE A 112 -26.54 -1.01 9.25
CA PHE A 112 -25.44 -1.59 10.02
C PHE A 112 -24.71 -0.53 10.84
N TYR A 113 -24.36 0.61 10.26
CA TYR A 113 -23.68 1.70 10.99
C TYR A 113 -24.64 2.62 11.77
N GLY A 114 -25.94 2.57 11.48
CA GLY A 114 -26.94 3.44 12.12
C GLY A 114 -26.90 4.89 11.62
N ASP A 115 -26.40 5.14 10.42
CA ASP A 115 -26.23 6.49 9.85
C ASP A 115 -26.72 6.56 8.40
N GLN A 116 -27.74 7.39 8.15
CA GLN A 116 -28.36 7.55 6.84
C GLN A 116 -27.44 8.23 5.81
N ARG A 117 -26.42 8.98 6.25
CA ARG A 117 -25.42 9.59 5.35
C ARG A 117 -24.65 8.53 4.56
N MET A 118 -24.52 7.32 5.12
CA MET A 118 -23.87 6.18 4.45
C MET A 118 -24.56 5.75 3.16
N LEU A 119 -25.88 6.00 3.01
CA LEU A 119 -26.61 5.69 1.78
C LEU A 119 -25.98 6.40 0.58
N GLY A 120 -25.90 7.73 0.66
CA GLY A 120 -25.38 8.56 -0.43
C GLY A 120 -23.92 8.28 -0.72
N ILE A 121 -23.10 8.13 0.33
CA ILE A 121 -21.67 7.83 0.21
C ILE A 121 -21.45 6.49 -0.48
N THR A 122 -22.20 5.45 -0.09
CA THR A 122 -22.06 4.11 -0.68
C THR A 122 -22.48 4.10 -2.14
N VAL A 123 -23.65 4.67 -2.47
CA VAL A 123 -24.14 4.72 -3.86
C VAL A 123 -23.18 5.50 -4.75
N ALA A 124 -22.71 6.65 -4.30
CA ALA A 124 -21.77 7.46 -5.08
C ALA A 124 -20.39 6.79 -5.24
N SER A 125 -19.95 6.01 -4.25
CA SER A 125 -18.70 5.24 -4.32
C SER A 125 -18.73 4.09 -5.32
N ALA A 126 -19.90 3.74 -5.85
CA ALA A 126 -20.05 2.74 -6.91
C ALA A 126 -19.58 3.26 -8.29
N LEU A 127 -19.60 4.58 -8.51
CA LEU A 127 -19.26 5.17 -9.81
C LEU A 127 -17.79 4.93 -10.21
N PRO A 128 -16.78 5.13 -9.33
CA PRO A 128 -15.40 4.79 -9.66
C PRO A 128 -15.18 3.32 -10.06
N LEU A 129 -15.94 2.38 -9.47
CA LEU A 129 -15.86 0.95 -9.80
C LEU A 129 -16.32 0.67 -11.23
N LEU A 130 -17.42 1.29 -11.66
CA LEU A 130 -17.92 1.19 -13.03
C LEU A 130 -16.93 1.80 -14.02
N LEU A 131 -16.52 3.05 -13.79
CA LEU A 131 -15.62 3.78 -14.69
C LEU A 131 -14.24 3.11 -14.80
N GLY A 132 -13.71 2.60 -13.68
CA GLY A 132 -12.46 1.85 -13.67
C GLY A 132 -12.54 0.56 -14.48
N SER A 133 -13.68 -0.13 -14.44
CA SER A 133 -13.90 -1.35 -15.24
C SER A 133 -13.97 -1.06 -16.75
N ILE A 134 -14.51 0.09 -17.14
CA ILE A 134 -14.53 0.55 -18.54
C ILE A 134 -13.12 1.00 -18.97
N ALA A 135 -12.37 1.68 -18.08
CA ALA A 135 -11.01 2.13 -18.33
C ALA A 135 -10.00 0.98 -18.43
N ALA A 136 -10.36 -0.22 -17.95
CA ALA A 136 -9.49 -1.38 -17.88
C ALA A 136 -8.84 -1.75 -19.22
N VAL A 137 -9.62 -1.79 -20.30
CA VAL A 137 -9.12 -2.19 -21.63
C VAL A 137 -8.22 -1.13 -22.26
N PRO A 138 -8.60 0.17 -22.33
CA PRO A 138 -7.68 1.23 -22.77
C PRO A 138 -6.35 1.23 -21.99
N LEU A 139 -6.39 1.15 -20.66
CA LEU A 139 -5.18 1.12 -19.84
C LEU A 139 -4.33 -0.13 -20.09
N ALA A 140 -4.96 -1.29 -20.28
CA ALA A 140 -4.27 -2.53 -20.64
C ALA A 140 -3.60 -2.42 -22.03
N LEU A 141 -4.25 -1.77 -23.00
CA LEU A 141 -3.68 -1.51 -24.33
C LEU A 141 -2.47 -0.58 -24.27
N MET A 142 -2.51 0.49 -23.46
CA MET A 142 -1.35 1.36 -23.22
C MET A 142 -0.18 0.57 -22.64
N ASN A 143 -0.44 -0.28 -21.65
CA ASN A 143 0.56 -1.13 -21.01
C ASN A 143 1.17 -2.13 -22.02
N ARG A 144 0.31 -2.81 -22.78
CA ARG A 144 0.70 -3.76 -23.83
C ARG A 144 1.57 -3.12 -24.91
N HIS A 145 1.24 -1.90 -25.35
CA HIS A 145 2.03 -1.16 -26.34
C HIS A 145 3.27 -0.48 -25.75
N LEU A 146 3.64 -0.79 -24.49
CA LEU A 146 4.79 -0.24 -23.79
C LEU A 146 4.76 1.30 -23.70
N GLN A 147 3.57 1.90 -23.69
CA GLN A 147 3.36 3.35 -23.59
C GLN A 147 3.48 3.83 -22.14
N PHE A 148 4.53 3.39 -21.43
CA PHE A 148 4.71 3.64 -20.00
C PHE A 148 4.75 5.12 -19.64
N GLY A 149 5.29 5.97 -20.50
CA GLY A 149 5.27 7.43 -20.30
C GLY A 149 3.86 8.02 -20.33
N GLN A 150 2.98 7.55 -21.22
CA GLN A 150 1.58 7.99 -21.28
C GLN A 150 0.76 7.41 -20.14
N LEU A 151 1.04 6.16 -19.73
CA LEU A 151 0.44 5.55 -18.55
C LEU A 151 0.79 6.33 -17.27
N ALA A 152 2.07 6.68 -17.13
CA ALA A 152 2.60 7.49 -16.04
C ALA A 152 1.98 8.90 -16.01
N PHE A 153 1.83 9.54 -17.18
CA PHE A 153 1.16 10.84 -17.29
C PHE A 153 -0.33 10.75 -16.92
N ASN A 154 -1.03 9.72 -17.39
CA ASN A 154 -2.43 9.44 -17.03
C ASN A 154 -2.60 9.29 -15.51
N ASP A 155 -1.69 8.57 -14.86
CA ASP A 155 -1.69 8.40 -13.40
C ASP A 155 -1.52 9.73 -12.64
N VAL A 156 -0.63 10.60 -13.14
CA VAL A 156 -0.37 11.91 -12.53
C VAL A 156 -1.55 12.86 -12.71
N ILE A 157 -2.09 13.00 -13.93
CA ILE A 157 -3.21 13.91 -14.20
C ILE A 157 -4.48 13.47 -13.47
N THR A 158 -4.69 12.16 -13.36
CA THR A 158 -5.79 11.57 -12.57
C THR A 158 -5.67 11.92 -11.08
N ALA A 159 -4.49 11.74 -10.49
CA ALA A 159 -4.24 12.07 -9.09
C ALA A 159 -4.41 13.58 -8.83
N ALA A 160 -3.87 14.42 -9.73
CA ALA A 160 -4.00 15.87 -9.63
C ALA A 160 -5.45 16.34 -9.75
N ALA A 161 -6.19 15.85 -10.75
CA ALA A 161 -7.59 16.20 -10.93
C ALA A 161 -8.47 15.77 -9.75
N GLY A 162 -8.24 14.57 -9.20
CA GLY A 162 -8.93 14.10 -8.01
C GLY A 162 -8.65 14.96 -6.77
N LEU A 163 -7.38 15.35 -6.55
CA LEU A 163 -7.02 16.28 -5.48
C LEU A 163 -7.68 17.64 -5.66
N VAL A 164 -7.61 18.22 -6.85
CA VAL A 164 -8.21 19.54 -7.14
C VAL A 164 -9.72 19.50 -6.91
N ALA A 165 -10.41 18.49 -7.41
CA ALA A 165 -11.85 18.32 -7.19
C ALA A 165 -12.21 18.18 -5.71
N ALA A 166 -11.47 17.34 -4.97
CA ALA A 166 -11.68 17.18 -3.53
C ALA A 166 -11.40 18.47 -2.75
N ALA A 167 -10.32 19.18 -3.07
CA ALA A 167 -9.96 20.42 -2.40
C ALA A 167 -10.99 21.53 -2.66
N ILE A 168 -11.47 21.68 -3.91
CA ILE A 168 -12.53 22.64 -4.26
C ILE A 168 -13.83 22.30 -3.53
N ALA A 169 -14.24 21.03 -3.53
CA ALA A 169 -15.45 20.59 -2.84
C ALA A 169 -15.34 20.79 -1.30
N ALA A 170 -14.17 20.54 -0.73
CA ALA A 170 -13.93 20.77 0.70
C ALA A 170 -13.97 22.27 1.03
N TRP A 171 -13.37 23.12 0.19
CA TRP A 171 -13.41 24.58 0.37
C TRP A 171 -14.82 25.16 0.20
N ALA A 172 -15.63 24.57 -0.67
CA ALA A 172 -17.04 24.88 -0.84
C ALA A 172 -17.94 24.39 0.32
N GLY A 173 -17.38 23.77 1.35
CA GLY A 173 -18.11 23.32 2.53
C GLY A 173 -18.91 22.03 2.32
N MET A 174 -18.59 21.22 1.32
CA MET A 174 -19.33 19.98 1.02
C MET A 174 -19.02 18.82 1.98
N GLY A 175 -18.11 19.01 2.96
CA GLY A 175 -17.76 18.01 3.98
C GLY A 175 -17.29 16.69 3.36
N TYR A 176 -17.80 15.56 3.85
CA TYR A 176 -17.50 14.21 3.36
C TYR A 176 -17.72 14.00 1.85
N TRP A 177 -18.58 14.78 1.18
CA TRP A 177 -18.76 14.67 -0.27
C TRP A 177 -17.49 14.99 -1.05
N SER A 178 -16.61 15.83 -0.51
CA SER A 178 -15.30 16.11 -1.11
C SER A 178 -14.43 14.85 -1.28
N LEU A 179 -14.51 13.93 -0.31
CA LEU A 179 -13.77 12.67 -0.30
C LEU A 179 -14.38 11.62 -1.24
N VAL A 180 -15.62 11.81 -1.66
CA VAL A 180 -16.32 10.96 -2.65
C VAL A 180 -16.13 11.50 -4.08
N LEU A 181 -16.20 12.82 -4.25
CA LEU A 181 -16.04 13.49 -5.53
C LEU A 181 -14.62 13.38 -6.09
N GLY A 182 -13.60 13.46 -5.24
CA GLY A 182 -12.20 13.33 -5.69
C GLY A 182 -11.93 12.03 -6.47
N PRO A 183 -12.20 10.85 -5.89
CA PRO A 183 -12.09 9.57 -6.61
C PRO A 183 -13.01 9.45 -7.83
N ALA A 184 -14.21 10.02 -7.79
CA ALA A 184 -15.12 10.00 -8.94
C ALA A 184 -14.58 10.81 -10.12
N VAL A 185 -14.11 12.04 -9.89
CA VAL A 185 -13.47 12.88 -10.92
C VAL A 185 -12.19 12.23 -11.43
N ALA A 186 -11.38 11.65 -10.53
CA ALA A 186 -10.19 10.90 -10.92
C ALA A 186 -10.55 9.75 -11.88
N ALA A 187 -11.59 8.96 -11.59
CA ALA A 187 -12.02 7.87 -12.45
C ALA A 187 -12.51 8.35 -13.83
N VAL A 188 -13.24 9.48 -13.89
CA VAL A 188 -13.66 10.11 -15.16
C VAL A 188 -12.46 10.56 -15.98
N VAL A 189 -11.51 11.26 -15.34
CA VAL A 189 -10.28 11.76 -16.00
C VAL A 189 -9.42 10.61 -16.49
N ALA A 190 -9.23 9.56 -15.68
CA ALA A 190 -8.47 8.37 -16.06
C ALA A 190 -9.07 7.70 -17.29
N LEU A 191 -10.39 7.54 -17.32
CA LEU A 191 -11.11 6.96 -18.44
C LEU A 191 -10.94 7.80 -19.71
N GLY A 192 -11.20 9.11 -19.62
CA GLY A 192 -11.10 10.04 -20.73
C GLY A 192 -9.69 10.12 -21.30
N ALA A 193 -8.69 10.31 -20.43
CA ALA A 193 -7.29 10.41 -20.85
C ALA A 193 -6.77 9.11 -21.48
N ALA A 194 -7.14 7.94 -20.93
CA ALA A 194 -6.78 6.66 -21.54
C ALA A 194 -7.40 6.48 -22.94
N TRP A 195 -8.66 6.88 -23.15
CA TRP A 195 -9.33 6.78 -24.44
C TRP A 195 -8.83 7.78 -25.49
N LEU A 196 -8.41 8.97 -25.05
CA LEU A 196 -7.79 9.95 -25.96
C LEU A 196 -6.46 9.44 -26.52
N VAL A 197 -5.74 8.63 -25.74
CA VAL A 197 -4.48 7.99 -26.14
C VAL A 197 -4.75 6.77 -27.01
N VAL A 198 -5.57 5.85 -26.50
CA VAL A 198 -5.90 4.60 -27.18
C VAL A 198 -7.09 4.86 -28.09
N ARG A 199 -6.80 5.18 -29.37
CA ARG A 199 -7.79 5.43 -30.43
C ARG A 199 -8.62 4.19 -30.84
N TRP A 200 -8.76 3.22 -29.95
CA TRP A 200 -9.60 2.04 -30.13
C TRP A 200 -10.98 2.29 -29.51
N THR A 201 -12.02 1.93 -30.24
CA THR A 201 -13.41 2.01 -29.76
C THR A 201 -14.05 0.63 -29.78
N PRO A 202 -14.84 0.28 -28.74
CA PRO A 202 -15.57 -0.97 -28.72
C PRO A 202 -16.60 -0.99 -29.86
N SER A 203 -16.73 -2.15 -30.50
CA SER A 203 -17.79 -2.43 -31.47
C SER A 203 -19.03 -2.97 -30.74
N ARG A 204 -19.98 -3.61 -31.44
CA ARG A 204 -21.23 -4.08 -30.85
C ARG A 204 -21.00 -5.04 -29.67
N PRO A 205 -21.86 -5.06 -28.64
CA PRO A 205 -21.75 -5.98 -27.51
C PRO A 205 -21.54 -7.44 -27.94
N ASP A 206 -20.44 -8.05 -27.50
CA ASP A 206 -20.17 -9.48 -27.66
C ASP A 206 -19.83 -10.06 -26.28
N PHE A 207 -20.73 -10.89 -25.75
CA PHE A 207 -20.61 -11.51 -24.43
C PHE A 207 -20.19 -12.99 -24.50
N ARG A 208 -19.66 -13.45 -25.63
CA ARG A 208 -19.16 -14.82 -25.74
C ARG A 208 -17.89 -14.95 -24.90
N VAL A 209 -17.95 -15.82 -23.89
CA VAL A 209 -16.85 -16.01 -22.94
C VAL A 209 -16.08 -17.29 -23.29
N GLU A 210 -14.79 -17.18 -23.57
CA GLU A 210 -13.88 -18.33 -23.58
C GLU A 210 -13.75 -18.83 -22.13
N SER A 211 -14.13 -20.10 -21.87
CA SER A 211 -14.14 -20.70 -20.52
C SER A 211 -12.78 -20.62 -19.81
N GLU A 212 -11.70 -20.63 -20.58
CA GLU A 212 -10.32 -20.54 -20.12
C GLU A 212 -9.99 -19.19 -19.45
N ILE A 213 -10.65 -18.11 -19.86
CA ILE A 213 -10.50 -16.76 -19.27
C ILE A 213 -11.21 -16.69 -17.90
N LEU A 214 -12.35 -17.38 -17.74
CA LEU A 214 -13.09 -17.42 -16.47
C LEU A 214 -12.42 -18.31 -15.41
N SER A 215 -11.88 -19.47 -15.81
CA SER A 215 -11.25 -20.41 -14.89
C SER A 215 -9.95 -19.89 -14.27
N PHE A 216 -9.23 -19.00 -14.97
CA PHE A 216 -8.00 -18.40 -14.45
C PHE A 216 -8.27 -17.39 -13.32
N GLY A 217 -9.37 -16.64 -13.38
CA GLY A 217 -9.73 -15.62 -12.39
C GLY A 217 -10.14 -16.19 -11.04
N ALA A 218 -10.89 -17.30 -11.02
CA ALA A 218 -11.55 -17.83 -9.81
C ALA A 218 -10.58 -18.32 -8.71
N ASN A 219 -9.48 -18.97 -9.08
CA ASN A 219 -8.53 -19.53 -8.11
C ASN A 219 -7.70 -18.44 -7.40
N LEU A 220 -7.50 -17.29 -8.03
CA LEU A 220 -6.79 -16.15 -7.45
C LEU A 220 -7.68 -15.35 -6.48
N THR A 221 -9.00 -15.36 -6.69
CA THR A 221 -9.99 -14.66 -5.85
C THR A 221 -10.02 -15.23 -4.43
N GLY A 222 -10.04 -16.56 -4.28
CA GLY A 222 -10.15 -17.23 -2.98
C GLY A 222 -9.04 -16.84 -1.99
N PHE A 223 -7.80 -16.70 -2.47
CA PHE A 223 -6.65 -16.32 -1.64
C PHE A 223 -6.67 -14.84 -1.22
N ASN A 224 -7.11 -13.97 -2.13
CA ASN A 224 -7.17 -12.53 -1.89
C ASN A 224 -8.31 -12.15 -0.93
N LEU A 225 -9.43 -12.90 -0.94
CA LEU A 225 -10.58 -12.70 -0.06
C LEU A 225 -10.21 -12.84 1.44
N VAL A 226 -9.47 -13.88 1.81
CA VAL A 226 -9.08 -14.14 3.22
C VAL A 226 -8.18 -13.04 3.75
N ASN A 227 -7.18 -12.63 2.96
CA ASN A 227 -6.26 -11.55 3.33
C ASN A 227 -6.96 -10.18 3.38
N PHE A 228 -7.94 -9.96 2.50
CA PHE A 228 -8.67 -8.70 2.42
C PHE A 228 -9.44 -8.41 3.71
N PHE A 229 -10.26 -9.37 4.17
CA PHE A 229 -11.06 -9.16 5.38
C PHE A 229 -10.17 -8.93 6.60
N SER A 230 -9.09 -9.71 6.76
CA SER A 230 -8.20 -9.52 7.92
C SER A 230 -7.56 -8.13 7.97
N ARG A 231 -7.33 -7.48 6.83
CA ARG A 231 -6.66 -6.17 6.75
C ARG A 231 -7.59 -4.97 6.82
N ASN A 232 -8.90 -5.20 6.73
CA ASN A 232 -9.89 -4.12 6.75
C ASN A 232 -10.91 -4.28 7.88
N LEU A 233 -10.82 -5.36 8.66
CA LEU A 233 -11.76 -5.63 9.73
C LEU A 233 -11.64 -4.61 10.87
N ASP A 234 -10.44 -4.09 11.12
CA ASP A 234 -10.22 -2.94 12.02
C ASP A 234 -11.10 -1.74 11.63
N ASN A 235 -11.10 -1.34 10.36
CA ASN A 235 -11.91 -0.21 9.91
C ASN A 235 -13.41 -0.44 10.10
N ILE A 236 -13.89 -1.66 9.79
CA ILE A 236 -15.30 -2.03 9.96
C ILE A 236 -15.69 -2.03 11.44
N LEU A 237 -14.85 -2.64 12.29
CA LEU A 237 -15.12 -2.77 13.72
C LEU A 237 -15.06 -1.42 14.44
N ILE A 238 -14.04 -0.60 14.19
CA ILE A 238 -13.93 0.75 14.77
C ILE A 238 -15.09 1.61 14.31
N GLY A 239 -15.45 1.60 13.02
CA GLY A 239 -16.59 2.37 12.51
C GLY A 239 -17.92 2.00 13.18
N LYS A 240 -18.13 0.70 13.44
CA LYS A 240 -19.37 0.20 14.06
C LYS A 240 -19.45 0.45 15.57
N TYR A 241 -18.36 0.20 16.29
CA TYR A 241 -18.37 0.18 17.76
C TYR A 241 -17.80 1.45 18.39
N SER A 242 -16.86 2.12 17.74
CA SER A 242 -16.23 3.37 18.22
C SER A 242 -16.73 4.61 17.48
N GLY A 243 -17.42 4.43 16.35
CA GLY A 243 -18.04 5.51 15.58
C GLY A 243 -17.12 6.15 14.54
N ALA A 244 -17.68 7.05 13.74
CA ALA A 244 -17.00 7.66 12.60
C ALA A 244 -15.79 8.52 13.01
N ILE A 245 -15.88 9.30 14.10
CA ILE A 245 -14.77 10.17 14.53
C ILE A 245 -13.51 9.37 14.86
N GLU A 246 -13.65 8.32 15.69
CA GLU A 246 -12.55 7.41 16.05
C GLU A 246 -11.96 6.70 14.83
N LEU A 247 -12.83 6.24 13.90
CA LEU A 247 -12.37 5.66 12.64
C LEU A 247 -11.64 6.69 11.77
N GLY A 248 -12.07 7.94 11.77
CA GLY A 248 -11.39 9.03 11.07
C GLY A 248 -9.98 9.24 11.58
N TYR A 249 -9.79 9.26 12.90
CA TYR A 249 -8.45 9.33 13.50
C TYR A 249 -7.61 8.11 13.14
N TYR A 250 -8.19 6.91 13.21
CA TYR A 250 -7.51 5.66 12.87
C TYR A 250 -7.08 5.61 11.39
N ASP A 251 -7.97 5.95 10.45
CA ASP A 251 -7.70 5.96 9.02
C ASP A 251 -6.56 6.93 8.65
N ARG A 252 -6.51 8.10 9.31
CA ARG A 252 -5.42 9.06 9.11
C ARG A 252 -4.08 8.55 9.65
N ALA A 253 -4.07 7.98 10.85
CA ALA A 253 -2.87 7.36 11.41
C ALA A 253 -2.34 6.26 10.48
N TYR A 254 -3.23 5.37 10.04
CA TYR A 254 -2.91 4.24 9.16
C TYR A 254 -2.34 4.70 7.81
N LYS A 255 -2.99 5.66 7.15
CA LYS A 255 -2.54 6.19 5.85
C LYS A 255 -1.20 6.91 5.95
N LEU A 256 -0.97 7.68 7.01
CA LEU A 256 0.29 8.42 7.16
C LEU A 256 1.49 7.47 7.32
N LEU A 257 1.32 6.32 7.97
CA LEU A 257 2.39 5.34 8.19
C LEU A 257 2.58 4.35 7.05
N LEU A 258 1.49 3.74 6.58
CA LEU A 258 1.60 2.57 5.71
C LEU A 258 1.70 2.92 4.23
N PHE A 259 1.22 4.10 3.83
CA PHE A 259 1.31 4.53 2.45
C PHE A 259 2.78 4.64 1.96
N PRO A 260 3.70 5.31 2.68
CA PRO A 260 5.12 5.31 2.29
C PRO A 260 5.74 3.91 2.27
N LEU A 261 5.42 3.07 3.26
CA LEU A 261 5.97 1.72 3.37
C LEU A 261 5.58 0.83 2.18
N GLN A 262 4.32 0.89 1.76
CA GLN A 262 3.82 0.13 0.62
C GLN A 262 4.47 0.58 -0.70
N ASN A 263 4.72 1.88 -0.85
CA ASN A 263 5.36 2.45 -2.03
C ASN A 263 6.84 2.08 -2.16
N ILE A 264 7.53 1.74 -1.07
CA ILE A 264 8.91 1.25 -1.08
C ILE A 264 8.95 -0.28 -1.33
N THR A 265 8.09 -1.03 -0.66
CA THR A 265 8.14 -2.51 -0.66
C THR A 265 7.59 -3.15 -1.95
N GLN A 266 6.60 -2.53 -2.60
CA GLN A 266 5.97 -3.06 -3.82
C GLN A 266 6.93 -3.12 -5.03
N PRO A 267 7.65 -2.03 -5.40
CA PRO A 267 8.65 -2.10 -6.46
C PRO A 267 9.75 -3.12 -6.16
N LEU A 268 10.19 -3.18 -4.90
CA LEU A 268 11.21 -4.10 -4.46
C LEU A 268 10.76 -5.56 -4.64
N THR A 269 9.51 -5.87 -4.30
CA THR A 269 8.92 -7.21 -4.51
C THR A 269 8.97 -7.65 -5.97
N ARG A 270 8.65 -6.75 -6.92
CA ARG A 270 8.67 -7.04 -8.36
C ARG A 270 10.06 -7.40 -8.89
N VAL A 271 11.12 -6.89 -8.26
CA VAL A 271 12.52 -7.17 -8.64
C VAL A 271 13.06 -8.38 -7.90
N MET A 272 12.79 -8.48 -6.60
CA MET A 272 13.40 -9.49 -5.73
C MET A 272 12.83 -10.88 -5.95
N VAL A 273 11.52 -11.02 -6.19
CA VAL A 273 10.91 -12.34 -6.39
C VAL A 273 11.50 -13.05 -7.62
N PRO A 274 11.59 -12.44 -8.83
CA PRO A 274 12.24 -13.08 -9.97
C PRO A 274 13.72 -13.41 -9.75
N LEU A 275 14.47 -12.52 -9.09
CA LEU A 275 15.90 -12.74 -8.81
C LEU A 275 16.11 -13.92 -7.85
N LEU A 276 15.36 -13.96 -6.75
CA LEU A 276 15.43 -15.02 -5.76
C LEU A 276 14.96 -16.37 -6.35
N SER A 277 13.92 -16.38 -7.19
CA SER A 277 13.49 -17.60 -7.89
C SER A 277 14.55 -18.19 -8.82
N ARG A 278 15.39 -17.37 -9.47
CA ARG A 278 16.48 -17.87 -10.33
C ARG A 278 17.59 -18.57 -9.57
N ILE A 279 17.77 -18.23 -8.29
CA ILE A 279 18.84 -18.78 -7.43
C ILE A 279 18.27 -19.64 -6.30
N HIS A 280 17.00 -20.08 -6.40
CA HIS A 280 16.29 -20.74 -5.30
C HIS A 280 16.95 -22.05 -4.84
N GLU A 281 17.64 -22.75 -5.74
CA GLU A 281 18.39 -23.98 -5.45
C GLU A 281 19.70 -23.70 -4.69
N ASP A 282 20.38 -22.58 -4.97
CA ASP A 282 21.58 -22.14 -4.27
C ASP A 282 21.20 -21.44 -2.96
N LYS A 283 20.98 -22.27 -1.92
CA LYS A 283 20.56 -21.83 -0.59
C LYS A 283 21.47 -20.75 0.02
N VAL A 284 22.78 -20.85 -0.17
CA VAL A 284 23.75 -19.91 0.41
C VAL A 284 23.59 -18.54 -0.25
N ARG A 285 23.58 -18.52 -1.59
CA ARG A 285 23.43 -17.28 -2.36
C ARG A 285 22.04 -16.66 -2.19
N PHE A 286 21.00 -17.49 -2.08
CA PHE A 286 19.65 -17.04 -1.77
C PHE A 286 19.60 -16.32 -0.42
N ARG A 287 20.14 -16.95 0.63
CA ARG A 287 20.18 -16.35 1.98
C ARG A 287 20.95 -15.03 1.96
N ASP A 288 22.13 -15.01 1.35
CA ASP A 288 22.96 -13.79 1.28
C ASP A 288 22.23 -12.65 0.60
N LEU A 289 21.64 -12.89 -0.58
CA LEU A 289 20.89 -11.88 -1.32
C LEU A 289 19.66 -11.40 -0.54
N TYR A 290 18.86 -12.32 0.01
CA TYR A 290 17.67 -11.97 0.78
C TYR A 290 18.03 -11.14 2.01
N VAL A 291 18.95 -11.63 2.83
CA VAL A 291 19.34 -10.97 4.09
C VAL A 291 19.96 -9.60 3.79
N ARG A 292 20.84 -9.50 2.78
CA ARG A 292 21.41 -8.21 2.36
C ARG A 292 20.35 -7.19 1.97
N THR A 293 19.39 -7.59 1.14
CA THR A 293 18.30 -6.70 0.72
C THR A 293 17.42 -6.31 1.91
N ASN A 294 17.12 -7.24 2.82
CA ASN A 294 16.27 -6.96 3.98
C ASN A 294 16.97 -6.01 4.97
N TRP A 295 18.28 -6.15 5.18
CA TRP A 295 19.07 -5.19 5.97
C TRP A 295 19.04 -3.78 5.38
N MET A 296 19.18 -3.65 4.05
CA MET A 296 19.08 -2.35 3.39
C MET A 296 17.68 -1.75 3.50
N LEU A 297 16.64 -2.57 3.32
CA LEU A 297 15.26 -2.12 3.49
C LEU A 297 15.00 -1.65 4.93
N ALA A 298 15.45 -2.42 5.92
CA ALA A 298 15.31 -2.07 7.33
C ALA A 298 16.08 -0.79 7.68
N ALA A 299 17.32 -0.63 7.19
CA ALA A 299 18.13 0.57 7.38
C ALA A 299 17.48 1.84 6.82
N VAL A 300 16.73 1.73 5.72
CA VAL A 300 16.03 2.86 5.10
C VAL A 300 14.69 3.13 5.77
N THR A 301 13.97 2.10 6.21
CA THR A 301 12.57 2.26 6.64
C THR A 301 12.41 2.37 8.16
N MET A 302 13.12 1.55 8.94
CA MET A 302 12.89 1.45 10.39
C MET A 302 13.29 2.72 11.14
N PRO A 303 14.46 3.34 10.92
CA PRO A 303 14.83 4.58 11.61
C PRO A 303 13.85 5.71 11.34
N GLY A 304 13.38 5.86 10.09
CA GLY A 304 12.37 6.85 9.73
C GLY A 304 11.04 6.61 10.46
N ILE A 305 10.56 5.37 10.48
CA ILE A 305 9.33 5.02 11.21
C ILE A 305 9.50 5.28 12.71
N ALA A 306 10.64 4.92 13.30
CA ALA A 306 10.91 5.10 14.71
C ALA A 306 10.97 6.58 15.12
N ALA A 307 11.63 7.41 14.32
CA ALA A 307 11.68 8.86 14.55
C ALA A 307 10.28 9.49 14.51
N LEU A 308 9.48 9.14 13.51
CA LEU A 308 8.10 9.63 13.40
C LEU A 308 7.23 9.11 14.54
N THR A 309 7.44 7.87 14.97
CA THR A 309 6.73 7.25 16.10
C THR A 309 7.00 8.00 17.40
N LEU A 310 8.26 8.33 17.67
CA LEU A 310 8.67 9.10 18.85
C LEU A 310 8.08 10.52 18.84
N THR A 311 8.04 11.14 17.67
CA THR A 311 7.58 12.51 17.49
C THR A 311 6.15 12.58 16.95
N SER A 312 5.31 11.59 17.28
CA SER A 312 3.97 11.45 16.71
C SER A 312 3.09 12.67 16.94
N GLU A 313 3.19 13.30 18.11
CA GLU A 313 2.44 14.51 18.44
C GLU A 313 2.85 15.69 17.55
N GLN A 314 4.16 15.91 17.40
CA GLN A 314 4.72 16.98 16.57
C GLN A 314 4.43 16.75 15.09
N VAL A 315 4.56 15.51 14.61
CA VAL A 315 4.24 15.15 13.23
C VAL A 315 2.77 15.40 12.92
N VAL A 316 1.86 14.98 13.80
CA VAL A 316 0.43 15.18 13.62
C VAL A 316 0.06 16.66 13.70
N ALA A 317 0.62 17.41 14.66
CA ALA A 317 0.41 18.85 14.78
C ALA A 317 0.91 19.61 13.54
N LEU A 318 2.11 19.29 13.04
CA LEU A 318 2.70 19.91 11.87
C LEU A 318 1.91 19.60 10.59
N LEU A 319 1.46 18.36 10.41
CA LEU A 319 0.78 17.94 9.19
C LEU A 319 -0.71 18.28 9.21
N PHE A 320 -1.44 17.86 10.24
CA PHE A 320 -2.90 17.94 10.28
C PHE A 320 -3.43 19.09 11.15
N GLY A 321 -2.66 19.52 12.14
CA GLY A 321 -3.02 20.62 13.04
C GLY A 321 -3.76 20.17 14.32
N PRO A 322 -4.16 21.13 15.18
CA PRO A 322 -4.62 20.85 16.55
C PRO A 322 -5.88 19.98 16.67
N ARG A 323 -6.74 19.96 15.63
CA ARG A 323 -7.97 19.15 15.63
C ARG A 323 -7.71 17.64 15.52
N TRP A 324 -6.46 17.25 15.26
CA TRP A 324 -6.07 15.88 14.98
C TRP A 324 -5.19 15.27 16.06
N THR A 325 -5.03 15.91 17.23
CA THR A 325 -4.16 15.41 18.30
C THR A 325 -4.49 13.97 18.72
N ALA A 326 -5.75 13.55 18.67
CA ALA A 326 -6.17 12.17 18.94
C ALA A 326 -5.58 11.12 17.96
N VAL A 327 -5.06 11.55 16.80
CA VAL A 327 -4.32 10.68 15.87
C VAL A 327 -2.98 10.27 16.45
N ALA A 328 -2.32 11.12 17.23
CA ALA A 328 -0.95 10.90 17.71
C ALA A 328 -0.77 9.57 18.46
N PRO A 329 -1.58 9.22 19.48
CA PRO A 329 -1.42 7.94 20.17
C PRO A 329 -1.70 6.72 19.28
N ILE A 330 -2.66 6.81 18.35
CA ILE A 330 -2.93 5.74 17.38
C ILE A 330 -1.74 5.57 16.44
N PHE A 331 -1.21 6.69 15.95
CA PHE A 331 -0.04 6.75 15.08
C PHE A 331 1.18 6.16 15.77
N ALA A 332 1.44 6.46 17.04
CA ALA A 332 2.56 5.89 17.79
C ALA A 332 2.47 4.35 17.86
N TRP A 333 1.31 3.80 18.23
CA TRP A 333 1.13 2.34 18.30
C TRP A 333 1.23 1.66 16.93
N LEU A 334 0.63 2.24 15.90
CA LEU A 334 0.77 1.74 14.52
C LEU A 334 2.22 1.86 14.01
N GLY A 335 2.97 2.87 14.46
CA GLY A 335 4.39 3.05 14.17
C GLY A 335 5.22 1.90 14.75
N ILE A 336 4.99 1.54 16.01
CA ILE A 336 5.58 0.36 16.66
C ILE A 336 5.27 -0.92 15.89
N ALA A 337 4.02 -1.10 15.46
CA ALA A 337 3.62 -2.24 14.62
C ALA A 337 4.28 -2.23 13.24
N SER A 338 4.53 -1.05 12.67
CA SER A 338 5.13 -0.88 11.35
C SER A 338 6.62 -1.22 11.33
N LEU A 339 7.35 -0.99 12.43
CA LEU A 339 8.75 -1.45 12.59
C LEU A 339 8.90 -2.95 12.36
N MET A 340 7.96 -3.75 12.86
CA MET A 340 7.89 -5.19 12.57
C MET A 340 7.54 -5.46 11.10
N GLN A 341 6.59 -4.72 10.54
CA GLN A 341 6.06 -4.98 9.21
C GLN A 341 7.08 -4.69 8.10
N SER A 342 7.96 -3.70 8.28
CA SER A 342 9.04 -3.38 7.32
C SER A 342 9.88 -4.59 6.94
N VAL A 343 10.18 -5.43 7.93
CA VAL A 343 10.98 -6.65 7.78
C VAL A 343 10.11 -7.86 7.45
N SER A 344 8.96 -7.98 8.12
CA SER A 344 8.08 -9.15 7.98
C SER A 344 7.40 -9.23 6.60
N SER A 345 7.18 -8.10 5.93
CA SER A 345 6.51 -8.04 4.62
C SER A 345 7.28 -8.73 3.50
N THR A 346 8.60 -8.90 3.62
CA THR A 346 9.46 -9.54 2.61
C THR A 346 9.50 -11.06 2.73
N THR A 347 9.02 -11.61 3.85
CA THR A 347 9.06 -13.06 4.14
C THR A 347 8.18 -13.87 3.19
N GLY A 348 7.15 -13.23 2.61
CA GLY A 348 6.36 -13.77 1.50
C GLY A 348 7.23 -14.23 0.33
N TRP A 349 8.33 -13.53 0.04
CA TRP A 349 9.24 -13.90 -1.06
C TRP A 349 9.89 -15.25 -0.81
N ILE A 350 10.23 -15.58 0.44
CA ILE A 350 10.82 -16.87 0.81
C ILE A 350 9.82 -17.99 0.51
N PHE A 351 8.58 -17.87 1.00
CA PHE A 351 7.57 -18.91 0.78
C PHE A 351 7.26 -19.12 -0.71
N ILE A 352 7.18 -18.04 -1.48
CA ILE A 352 6.90 -18.08 -2.92
C ILE A 352 8.07 -18.73 -3.68
N CYS A 353 9.29 -18.25 -3.50
CA CYS A 353 10.45 -18.73 -4.27
C CYS A 353 10.84 -20.18 -3.91
N GLN A 354 10.53 -20.63 -2.69
CA GLN A 354 10.76 -22.01 -2.26
C GLN A 354 9.60 -22.96 -2.59
N GLY A 355 8.56 -22.48 -3.29
CA GLY A 355 7.38 -23.28 -3.65
C GLY A 355 6.56 -23.76 -2.43
N LYS A 356 6.72 -23.15 -1.25
CA LYS A 356 6.06 -23.54 0.01
C LYS A 356 4.77 -22.73 0.23
N THR A 357 3.90 -22.71 -0.77
CA THR A 357 2.62 -21.99 -0.76
C THR A 357 1.68 -22.46 0.37
N LYS A 358 1.72 -23.75 0.75
CA LYS A 358 0.98 -24.27 1.92
C LYS A 358 1.42 -23.59 3.23
N ALA A 359 2.73 -23.41 3.44
CA ALA A 359 3.25 -22.71 4.61
C ALA A 359 2.88 -21.22 4.57
N MET A 360 2.89 -20.59 3.39
CA MET A 360 2.40 -19.22 3.22
C MET A 360 0.92 -19.08 3.60
N PHE A 361 0.08 -20.03 3.19
CA PHE A 361 -1.34 -20.06 3.53
C PHE A 361 -1.56 -20.26 5.03
N GLN A 362 -0.84 -21.21 5.66
CA GLN A 362 -0.88 -21.43 7.10
C GLN A 362 -0.48 -20.18 7.89
N TRP A 363 0.59 -19.49 7.45
CA TRP A 363 0.99 -18.20 8.00
C TRP A 363 -0.10 -17.14 7.82
N GLY A 364 -0.68 -17.03 6.62
CA GLY A 364 -1.78 -16.13 6.32
C GLY A 364 -2.97 -16.34 7.25
N ALA A 365 -3.41 -17.59 7.43
CA ALA A 365 -4.52 -17.94 8.32
C ALA A 365 -4.22 -17.63 9.79
N TYR A 366 -3.03 -18.03 10.29
CA TYR A 366 -2.61 -17.74 11.67
C TYR A 366 -2.48 -16.24 11.93
N SER A 367 -1.79 -15.51 11.06
CA SER A 367 -1.60 -14.07 11.17
C SER A 367 -2.93 -13.32 11.06
N SER A 368 -3.86 -13.79 10.24
CA SER A 368 -5.21 -13.22 10.13
C SER A 368 -6.02 -13.43 11.40
N LEU A 369 -6.07 -14.66 11.91
CA LEU A 369 -6.83 -14.99 13.12
C LEU A 369 -6.32 -14.20 14.34
N THR A 370 -5.01 -14.15 14.54
CA THR A 370 -4.38 -13.40 15.63
C THR A 370 -4.59 -11.89 15.48
N THR A 371 -4.57 -11.36 14.25
CA THR A 371 -4.86 -9.95 13.97
C THR A 371 -6.32 -9.61 14.31
N VAL A 372 -7.28 -10.42 13.84
CA VAL A 372 -8.71 -10.24 14.13
C VAL A 372 -8.98 -10.32 15.63
N ALA A 373 -8.41 -11.33 16.33
CA ALA A 373 -8.53 -11.46 17.77
C ALA A 373 -7.97 -10.23 18.50
N SER A 374 -6.82 -9.71 18.05
CA SER A 374 -6.23 -8.49 18.62
C SER A 374 -7.12 -7.27 18.44
N PHE A 375 -7.77 -7.12 17.28
CA PHE A 375 -8.72 -6.04 17.05
C PHE A 375 -9.92 -6.15 17.99
N VAL A 376 -10.54 -7.32 18.09
CA VAL A 376 -11.70 -7.55 18.97
C VAL A 376 -11.36 -7.27 20.44
N VAL A 377 -10.19 -7.71 20.91
CA VAL A 377 -9.71 -7.38 22.27
C VAL A 377 -9.49 -5.87 22.40
N GLY A 378 -8.80 -5.26 21.45
CA GLY A 378 -8.47 -3.82 21.46
C GLY A 378 -9.67 -2.89 21.41
N LEU A 379 -10.79 -3.30 20.81
CA LEU A 379 -12.02 -2.48 20.71
C LEU A 379 -12.54 -1.98 22.05
N HIS A 380 -12.29 -2.70 23.15
CA HIS A 380 -12.70 -2.29 24.50
C HIS A 380 -12.08 -0.94 24.91
N TRP A 381 -10.96 -0.54 24.28
CA TRP A 381 -10.27 0.73 24.51
C TRP A 381 -10.28 1.65 23.27
N GLY A 382 -11.26 1.47 22.37
CA GLY A 382 -11.41 2.29 21.16
C GLY A 382 -10.27 2.11 20.14
N ALA A 383 -10.07 3.11 19.29
CA ALA A 383 -9.11 3.01 18.18
C ALA A 383 -7.65 2.88 18.66
N VAL A 384 -7.29 3.55 19.77
CA VAL A 384 -5.97 3.41 20.40
C VAL A 384 -5.76 1.98 20.89
N GLY A 385 -6.78 1.40 21.53
CA GLY A 385 -6.76 -0.01 21.97
C GLY A 385 -6.55 -1.00 20.83
N VAL A 386 -7.24 -0.80 19.71
CA VAL A 386 -7.07 -1.62 18.50
C VAL A 386 -5.64 -1.54 17.97
N ALA A 387 -5.08 -0.34 17.87
CA ALA A 387 -3.69 -0.13 17.42
C ALA A 387 -2.68 -0.78 18.37
N ALA A 388 -2.86 -0.61 19.69
CA ALA A 388 -1.99 -1.18 20.72
C ALA A 388 -2.04 -2.72 20.71
N ALA A 389 -3.24 -3.31 20.72
CA ALA A 389 -3.42 -4.76 20.67
C ALA A 389 -2.84 -5.37 19.39
N TYR A 390 -2.98 -4.68 18.25
CA TYR A 390 -2.33 -5.06 17.00
C TYR A 390 -0.80 -5.05 17.13
N ALA A 391 -0.21 -3.97 17.64
CA ALA A 391 1.24 -3.89 17.83
C ALA A 391 1.76 -5.00 18.76
N ILE A 392 1.13 -5.17 19.92
CA ILE A 392 1.52 -6.15 20.95
C ILE A 392 1.40 -7.58 20.39
N SER A 393 0.27 -7.94 19.78
CA SER A 393 0.09 -9.26 19.17
C SER A 393 1.09 -9.52 18.03
N GLY A 394 1.54 -8.46 17.34
CA GLY A 394 2.62 -8.50 16.36
C GLY A 394 3.89 -9.09 16.94
N TYR A 395 4.41 -8.45 17.98
CA TYR A 395 5.66 -8.87 18.61
C TYR A 395 5.55 -10.16 19.41
N VAL A 396 4.44 -10.35 20.14
CA VAL A 396 4.28 -11.49 21.05
C VAL A 396 3.91 -12.77 20.32
N LEU A 397 2.99 -12.71 19.35
CA LEU A 397 2.43 -13.90 18.71
C LEU A 397 2.93 -14.12 17.29
N ARG A 398 3.11 -13.05 16.51
CA ARG A 398 3.35 -13.15 15.07
C ARG A 398 4.85 -13.24 14.73
N VAL A 399 5.70 -12.41 15.31
CA VAL A 399 7.16 -12.44 15.08
C VAL A 399 7.79 -13.80 15.40
N PRO A 400 7.54 -14.43 16.58
CA PRO A 400 8.19 -15.69 16.93
C PRO A 400 7.76 -16.83 16.01
N VAL A 401 6.45 -16.91 15.72
CA VAL A 401 5.91 -17.94 14.82
C VAL A 401 6.45 -17.75 13.40
N LEU A 402 6.51 -16.52 12.90
CA LEU A 402 7.08 -16.24 11.59
C LEU A 402 8.55 -16.65 11.52
N ALA A 403 9.35 -16.34 12.55
CA ALA A 403 10.76 -16.73 12.62
C ALA A 403 10.94 -18.26 12.57
N VAL A 404 10.12 -19.01 13.32
CA VAL A 404 10.12 -20.49 13.29
C VAL A 404 9.71 -21.02 11.91
N MET A 405 8.68 -20.45 11.30
CA MET A 405 8.21 -20.88 9.97
C MET A 405 9.26 -20.64 8.88
N ILE A 406 9.93 -19.50 8.90
CA ILE A 406 11.01 -19.17 7.94
C ILE A 406 12.15 -20.16 8.08
N HIS A 407 12.57 -20.47 9.31
CA HIS A 407 13.63 -21.42 9.58
C HIS A 407 13.34 -22.84 9.06
N ARG A 408 12.07 -23.26 9.08
CA ARG A 408 11.64 -24.58 8.56
C ARG A 408 11.52 -24.64 7.05
N VAL A 409 11.24 -23.51 6.40
CA VAL A 409 10.87 -23.46 4.99
C VAL A 409 12.07 -23.20 4.09
N GLY A 410 12.95 -22.29 4.48
CA GLY A 410 13.91 -21.70 3.57
C GLY A 410 15.33 -21.71 4.09
N PRO A 411 16.26 -21.17 3.27
CA PRO A 411 17.67 -21.09 3.63
C PRO A 411 17.97 -19.97 4.65
N VAL A 412 16.99 -19.13 4.97
CA VAL A 412 17.09 -18.04 5.96
C VAL A 412 16.77 -18.60 7.34
N THR A 413 17.59 -18.27 8.34
CA THR A 413 17.39 -18.77 9.70
C THR A 413 16.50 -17.84 10.53
N ALA A 414 15.90 -18.37 11.61
CA ALA A 414 15.20 -17.53 12.59
C ALA A 414 16.14 -16.47 13.18
N GLY A 415 17.42 -16.81 13.39
CA GLY A 415 18.45 -15.89 13.86
C GLY A 415 18.66 -14.70 12.93
N ASP A 416 18.75 -14.93 11.61
CA ASP A 416 18.91 -13.84 10.63
C ASP A 416 17.78 -12.81 10.73
N PHE A 417 16.56 -13.29 10.93
CA PHE A 417 15.37 -12.46 11.04
C PHE A 417 15.29 -11.73 12.38
N LEU A 418 15.45 -12.45 13.50
CA LEU A 418 15.31 -11.91 14.85
C LEU A 418 16.46 -10.98 15.22
N ILE A 419 17.69 -11.27 14.81
CA ILE A 419 18.85 -10.39 15.06
C ILE A 419 18.64 -9.07 14.33
N MET A 420 18.20 -9.11 13.08
CA MET A 420 17.96 -7.88 12.32
C MET A 420 16.84 -7.05 12.95
N GLN A 421 15.70 -7.68 13.26
CA GLN A 421 14.57 -7.02 13.91
C GLN A 421 14.98 -6.41 15.27
N GLY A 422 15.67 -7.20 16.10
CA GLY A 422 16.12 -6.79 17.43
C GLY A 422 17.14 -5.67 17.41
N LEU A 423 18.09 -5.68 16.46
CA LEU A 423 19.12 -4.64 16.37
C LEU A 423 18.53 -3.28 15.99
N PHE A 424 17.61 -3.22 15.03
CA PHE A 424 16.96 -1.95 14.69
C PHE A 424 15.99 -1.48 15.77
N ILE A 425 15.30 -2.39 16.46
CA ILE A 425 14.47 -2.01 17.62
C ILE A 425 15.35 -1.46 18.75
N LEU A 426 16.47 -2.12 19.05
CA LEU A 426 17.43 -1.62 20.03
C LEU A 426 17.98 -0.25 19.62
N SER A 427 18.29 -0.06 18.34
CA SER A 427 18.69 1.24 17.79
C SER A 427 17.65 2.32 18.07
N SER A 428 16.39 2.05 17.79
CA SER A 428 15.29 2.99 18.01
C SER A 428 15.10 3.28 19.49
N LEU A 429 15.13 2.26 20.36
CA LEU A 429 15.03 2.45 21.81
C LEU A 429 16.17 3.32 22.35
N LEU A 430 17.41 3.10 21.88
CA LEU A 430 18.56 3.94 22.25
C LEU A 430 18.41 5.37 21.72
N ALA A 431 17.86 5.55 20.52
CA ALA A 431 17.59 6.87 19.94
C ALA A 431 16.53 7.62 20.73
N TRP A 432 15.47 6.93 21.16
CA TRP A 432 14.42 7.50 21.98
C TRP A 432 14.93 7.89 23.36
N LEU A 433 15.76 7.05 23.99
CA LEU A 433 16.42 7.39 25.25
C LEU A 433 17.35 8.61 25.10
N ALA A 434 18.13 8.66 24.01
CA ALA A 434 19.00 9.80 23.72
C ALA A 434 18.20 11.09 23.48
N TYR A 435 17.08 10.99 22.78
CA TYR A 435 16.17 12.11 22.53
C TYR A 435 15.53 12.64 23.81
N LEU A 436 15.09 11.76 24.70
CA LEU A 436 14.54 12.15 26.02
C LEU A 436 15.59 12.83 26.92
N GLY A 437 16.88 12.57 26.69
CA GLY A 437 17.98 13.27 27.36
C GLY A 437 18.29 14.66 26.80
N LEU A 438 17.69 15.06 25.67
CA LEU A 438 17.89 16.39 25.10
C LEU A 438 17.17 17.46 25.93
N PRO A 439 17.78 18.65 26.12
CA PRO A 439 17.12 19.78 26.76
C PRO A 439 15.79 20.13 26.10
N ALA A 440 14.74 20.33 26.92
CA ALA A 440 13.44 20.79 26.43
C ALA A 440 13.52 22.14 25.70
N SER A 441 14.54 22.94 25.98
CA SER A 441 14.83 24.19 25.27
C SER A 441 15.25 23.99 23.81
N LEU A 442 15.70 22.80 23.42
CA LEU A 442 16.03 22.45 22.03
C LEU A 442 14.83 21.81 21.33
N THR A 443 14.19 20.82 21.96
CA THR A 443 13.07 20.09 21.37
C THR A 443 11.78 20.92 21.33
N GLY A 444 11.58 21.84 22.28
CA GLY A 444 10.39 22.71 22.37
C GLY A 444 10.43 23.97 21.51
N GLN A 445 11.51 24.25 20.77
CA GLN A 445 11.59 25.46 19.92
C GLN A 445 10.65 25.39 18.71
N SER A 446 10.53 24.21 18.10
CA SER A 446 9.72 24.00 16.91
C SER A 446 9.44 22.52 16.72
N ASP A 447 8.20 22.17 16.38
CA ASP A 447 7.80 20.81 16.00
C ASP A 447 8.67 20.26 14.85
N LEU A 448 9.06 21.11 13.90
CA LEU A 448 9.93 20.70 12.80
C LEU A 448 11.34 20.34 13.29
N LEU A 449 11.89 21.13 14.20
CA LEU A 449 13.21 20.87 14.78
C LEU A 449 13.19 19.57 15.60
N ALA A 450 12.14 19.35 16.39
CA ALA A 450 11.93 18.11 17.13
C ALA A 450 11.96 16.87 16.21
N VAL A 451 11.22 16.91 15.10
CA VAL A 451 11.15 15.81 14.12
C VAL A 451 12.51 15.60 13.44
N VAL A 452 13.19 16.67 13.03
CA VAL A 452 14.52 16.58 12.41
C VAL A 452 15.56 16.00 13.36
N LEU A 453 15.55 16.40 14.63
CA LEU A 453 16.45 15.85 15.66
C LEU A 453 16.18 14.35 15.88
N ALA A 454 14.93 13.94 15.98
CA ALA A 454 14.57 12.52 16.09
C ALA A 454 15.06 11.72 14.88
N LEU A 455 14.84 12.21 13.67
CA LEU A 455 15.35 11.58 12.44
C LEU A 455 16.88 11.44 12.47
N CYS A 456 17.59 12.51 12.79
CA CYS A 456 19.05 12.49 12.87
C CYS A 456 19.55 11.46 13.90
N LEU A 457 18.92 11.38 15.07
CA LEU A 457 19.28 10.42 16.11
C LEU A 457 18.98 8.97 15.71
N ASP A 458 17.78 8.69 15.23
CA ASP A 458 17.38 7.34 14.82
C ASP A 458 18.25 6.82 13.66
N TYR A 459 18.46 7.63 12.62
CA TYR A 459 19.34 7.23 11.51
C TYR A 459 20.81 7.13 11.97
N GLY A 460 21.28 8.09 12.75
CA GLY A 460 22.65 8.11 13.26
C GLY A 460 22.98 6.86 14.07
N LEU A 461 22.14 6.52 15.05
CA LEU A 461 22.31 5.33 15.89
C LEU A 461 22.15 4.04 15.10
N ALA A 462 21.25 4.01 14.11
CA ALA A 462 21.11 2.84 13.24
C ALA A 462 22.39 2.60 12.44
N PHE A 463 23.00 3.65 11.87
CA PHE A 463 24.28 3.54 11.17
C PHE A 463 25.43 3.14 12.10
N VAL A 464 25.49 3.68 13.32
CA VAL A 464 26.50 3.31 14.32
C VAL A 464 26.39 1.84 14.68
N LEU A 465 25.19 1.34 15.00
CA LEU A 465 24.99 -0.07 15.30
C LEU A 465 25.28 -0.97 14.10
N MET A 466 24.86 -0.58 12.89
CA MET A 466 25.24 -1.30 11.68
C MET A 466 26.75 -1.36 11.46
N ALA A 467 27.51 -0.33 11.86
CA ALA A 467 28.97 -0.32 11.75
C ALA A 467 29.66 -1.20 12.80
N ILE A 468 29.05 -1.39 13.98
CA ILE A 468 29.59 -2.21 15.07
C ILE A 468 29.44 -3.71 14.76
N PHE A 469 28.28 -4.13 14.26
CA PHE A 469 28.01 -5.55 14.05
C PHE A 469 28.60 -6.07 12.71
N PRO A 470 29.29 -7.22 12.68
CA PRO A 470 30.07 -7.65 11.51
C PRO A 470 29.26 -7.83 10.21
N GLN A 471 28.07 -8.44 10.32
CA GLN A 471 27.19 -8.74 9.20
C GLN A 471 26.62 -7.46 8.55
N PRO A 472 25.95 -6.55 9.29
CA PRO A 472 25.48 -5.29 8.71
C PRO A 472 26.64 -4.38 8.26
N ARG A 473 27.79 -4.39 8.94
CA ARG A 473 28.97 -3.61 8.51
C ARG A 473 29.44 -4.01 7.13
N ARG A 474 29.52 -5.32 6.84
CA ARG A 474 29.89 -5.83 5.51
C ARG A 474 28.89 -5.38 4.44
N ILE A 475 27.60 -5.41 4.76
CA ILE A 475 26.53 -4.98 3.85
C ILE A 475 26.65 -3.46 3.58
N LEU A 476 26.84 -2.65 4.62
CA LEU A 476 27.01 -1.20 4.52
C LEU A 476 28.20 -0.85 3.62
N LEU A 477 29.39 -1.41 3.91
CA LEU A 477 30.62 -1.14 3.16
C LEU A 477 30.53 -1.58 1.69
N THR A 478 29.95 -2.75 1.42
CA THR A 478 29.78 -3.23 0.03
C THR A 478 28.81 -2.36 -0.76
N THR A 479 27.75 -1.86 -0.13
CA THR A 479 26.80 -0.95 -0.77
C THR A 479 27.42 0.42 -1.04
N LEU A 480 28.12 1.00 -0.06
CA LEU A 480 28.85 2.27 -0.24
C LEU A 480 29.91 2.17 -1.34
N ALA A 481 30.68 1.07 -1.38
CA ALA A 481 31.67 0.82 -2.42
C ALA A 481 31.05 0.66 -3.82
N ASN A 482 29.83 0.11 -3.92
CA ASN A 482 29.10 0.01 -5.19
C ASN A 482 28.60 1.37 -5.66
N ILE A 483 28.07 2.19 -4.75
CA ILE A 483 27.62 3.56 -5.07
C ILE A 483 28.80 4.42 -5.53
N ALA A 484 29.92 4.38 -4.80
CA ALA A 484 31.13 5.12 -5.16
C ALA A 484 31.72 4.69 -6.52
N ARG A 485 31.57 3.41 -6.90
CA ARG A 485 31.98 2.91 -8.22
C ARG A 485 31.08 3.35 -9.35
N ASN A 486 29.78 3.54 -9.10
CA ASN A 486 28.82 3.97 -10.13
C ASN A 486 28.78 5.49 -10.32
N LEU A 487 29.30 6.26 -9.36
CA LEU A 487 29.44 7.72 -9.43
C LEU A 487 30.75 8.16 -10.09
N ARG A 488 31.72 7.26 -10.21
CA ARG A 488 32.94 7.42 -11.03
C ARG A 488 32.67 6.90 -12.43
#